data_AF-A0A373NR00-F1
#
_entry.id   AF-A0A373NR00-F1
#
_cell.length_a   1.000
_cell.length_b   1.000
_cell.length_c   1.000
_cell.angle_alpha   90.00
_cell.angle_beta   90.00
_cell.angle_gamma   90.00
#
_symmetry.space_group_name_H-M   'P 1'
#
loop_
_entity.id
_entity.type
_entity.pdbx_description
1 polymer ?
#
loop_
_entity_poly.entity_id
_entity_poly.type
_entity_poly.pdbx_seq_one_letter_code
_entity_poly.pdbx_strand_id
1 'polypeptide(L)' 'MNFKQTYFSIWQDIWNLHKKYAFISKDDIPQWENLTMEANRIHDKYADSFGAKFAEALLFAVTAEIDRKAK' A
#
# COMPACT_ATOMS: atom_id res chain seq x y z
N MET A 1 -13.38 13.98 6.11
CA MET A 1 -12.95 13.07 7.20
C MET A 1 -12.14 13.86 8.21
N ASN A 2 -12.22 13.51 9.49
CA ASN A 2 -11.36 14.09 10.53
C ASN A 2 -9.99 13.38 10.61
N PHE A 3 -9.05 13.93 11.37
CA PHE A 3 -7.70 13.37 11.58
C PHE A 3 -7.71 11.86 11.82
N LYS A 4 -8.47 11.41 12.83
CA LYS A 4 -8.48 10.00 13.25
C LYS A 4 -9.00 9.09 12.14
N GLN A 5 -10.08 9.49 11.47
CA GLN A 5 -10.69 8.72 10.39
C GLN A 5 -9.74 8.58 9.21
N THR A 6 -9.15 9.68 8.74
CA THR A 6 -8.23 9.65 7.58
C THR A 6 -7.04 8.75 7.84
N TYR A 7 -6.35 8.93 8.97
CA TYR A 7 -5.17 8.12 9.28
C TYR A 7 -5.52 6.65 9.50
N PHE A 8 -6.63 6.36 10.19
CA PHE A 8 -7.08 4.99 10.35
C PHE A 8 -7.42 4.33 9.00
N SER A 9 -8.09 5.04 8.10
CA SER A 9 -8.37 4.52 6.75
C SER A 9 -7.09 4.26 5.95
N ILE A 10 -6.10 5.18 5.99
CA ILE A 10 -4.80 4.98 5.34
C ILE A 10 -4.14 3.70 5.86
N TRP A 11 -4.06 3.54 7.19
CA TRP A 11 -3.51 2.35 7.82
C TRP A 11 -4.24 1.08 7.39
N GLN A 12 -5.57 1.10 7.39
CA GLN A 12 -6.38 -0.07 7.06
C GLN A 12 -6.21 -0.48 5.60
N ASP A 13 -6.20 0.47 4.66
CA ASP A 13 -6.07 0.19 3.24
C ASP A 13 -4.68 -0.37 2.91
N ILE A 14 -3.62 0.24 3.45
CA ILE A 14 -2.25 -0.24 3.23
C ILE A 14 -2.01 -1.58 3.95
N TRP A 15 -2.60 -1.79 5.13
CA TRP A 15 -2.57 -3.10 5.78
C TRP A 15 -3.25 -4.19 4.95
N ASN A 16 -4.39 -3.89 4.33
CA ASN A 16 -5.07 -4.83 3.44
C ASN A 16 -4.22 -5.16 2.21
N LEU A 17 -3.53 -4.17 1.63
CA LEU A 17 -2.54 -4.38 0.58
C LEU A 17 -1.44 -5.33 1.07
N HIS A 18 -0.80 -5.02 2.20
CA HIS A 18 0.28 -5.83 2.76
C HIS A 18 -0.16 -7.29 2.96
N LYS A 19 -1.26 -7.51 3.67
CA LYS A 19 -1.78 -8.86 3.95
C LYS A 19 -2.06 -9.65 2.67
N LYS A 20 -2.57 -8.99 1.63
CA LYS A 20 -2.91 -9.64 0.35
C LYS A 20 -1.67 -10.15 -0.38
N TYR A 21 -0.57 -9.39 -0.32
CA TYR A 21 0.64 -9.67 -1.10
C TYR A 21 1.84 -10.15 -0.26
N ALA A 22 1.66 -10.44 1.04
CA ALA A 22 2.76 -10.73 1.97
C ALA A 22 3.64 -11.95 1.60
N PHE A 23 3.13 -12.85 0.76
CA PHE A 23 3.79 -14.11 0.41
C PHE A 23 3.83 -14.37 -1.10
N ILE A 24 3.79 -13.32 -1.91
CA ILE A 24 3.90 -13.50 -3.37
C ILE A 24 5.31 -13.96 -3.74
N SER A 25 5.39 -14.82 -4.74
CA SER A 25 6.67 -15.24 -5.30
C SER A 25 7.26 -14.11 -6.14
N LYS A 26 8.60 -13.98 -6.16
CA LYS A 26 9.31 -13.09 -7.09
C LYS A 26 9.01 -13.39 -8.57
N ASP A 27 8.65 -14.64 -8.88
CA ASP A 27 8.40 -15.09 -10.26
C ASP A 27 6.92 -14.93 -10.67
N ASP A 28 6.03 -14.53 -9.74
CA ASP A 28 4.61 -14.32 -9.99
C ASP A 28 4.34 -12.90 -10.53
N ILE A 29 4.77 -12.66 -11.77
CA ILE A 29 4.64 -11.37 -12.47
C ILE A 29 3.20 -10.81 -12.40
N PRO A 30 2.12 -11.60 -12.63
CA PRO A 30 0.75 -11.09 -12.51
C PRO A 30 0.41 -10.52 -11.13
N GLN A 31 0.91 -11.11 -10.04
CA GLN A 31 0.68 -10.57 -8.70
C GLN A 31 1.44 -9.26 -8.46
N TRP A 32 2.64 -9.10 -9.03
CA TRP A 32 3.41 -7.84 -8.96
C TRP A 32 2.73 -6.70 -9.71
N GLU A 33 2.16 -6.98 -10.88
CA GLU A 33 1.37 -6.00 -11.63
C GLU A 33 0.11 -5.59 -10.86
N ASN A 34 -0.58 -6.54 -10.24
CA ASN A 34 -1.75 -6.27 -9.41
C ASN A 34 -1.39 -5.45 -8.15
N LEU A 35 -0.29 -5.78 -7.47
CA LEU A 35 0.24 -4.99 -6.35
C LEU A 35 0.49 -3.55 -6.77
N THR A 36 1.17 -3.35 -7.90
CA THR A 36 1.50 -2.00 -8.42
C THR A 36 0.23 -1.21 -8.74
N MET A 37 -0.73 -1.83 -9.42
CA MET A 37 -2.01 -1.21 -9.74
C MET A 37 -2.78 -0.81 -8.47
N GLU A 38 -2.86 -1.69 -7.47
CA GLU A 38 -3.58 -1.40 -6.22
C GLU A 38 -2.87 -0.36 -5.35
N ALA A 39 -1.53 -0.39 -5.31
CA ALA A 39 -0.72 0.63 -4.66
C ALA A 39 -0.99 2.02 -5.27
N ASN A 40 -1.00 2.13 -6.60
CA ASN A 40 -1.31 3.39 -7.29
C ASN A 40 -2.73 3.88 -6.96
N ARG A 41 -3.73 2.99 -6.92
CA ARG A 41 -5.10 3.36 -6.51
C ARG A 41 -5.16 3.91 -5.08
N ILE A 42 -4.39 3.34 -4.15
CA ILE A 42 -4.30 3.84 -2.77
C ILE A 42 -3.62 5.22 -2.75
N HIS A 43 -2.53 5.39 -3.51
CA HIS A 43 -1.85 6.67 -3.63
C HIS A 43 -2.81 7.77 -4.13
N ASP A 44 -3.48 7.52 -5.26
CA ASP A 44 -4.43 8.46 -5.87
C ASP A 44 -5.60 8.79 -4.93
N LYS A 45 -6.11 7.79 -4.19
CA LYS A 45 -7.20 7.97 -3.21
C LYS A 45 -6.84 8.99 -2.12
N TYR A 46 -5.57 9.09 -1.74
CA TYR A 46 -5.11 9.94 -0.64
C TYR A 46 -4.32 11.17 -1.07
N ALA A 47 -4.07 11.37 -2.37
CA ALA A 47 -3.22 12.42 -2.93
C ALA A 47 -3.61 13.84 -2.46
N ASP A 48 -4.92 14.12 -2.39
CA ASP A 48 -5.45 15.43 -1.96
C ASP A 48 -5.80 15.49 -0.46
N SER A 49 -5.50 14.45 0.30
CA SER A 49 -5.79 14.41 1.74
C SER A 49 -4.67 15.06 2.55
N PHE A 50 -4.98 15.60 3.74
CA PHE A 50 -3.95 16.05 4.69
C PHE A 50 -3.05 14.90 5.19
N GLY A 51 -3.39 13.64 4.89
CA GLY A 51 -2.59 12.46 5.14
C GLY A 51 -1.78 11.98 3.93
N ALA A 52 -1.75 12.70 2.80
CA ALA A 52 -1.12 12.26 1.55
C ALA A 52 0.33 11.79 1.75
N LYS A 53 1.17 12.63 2.36
CA LYS A 53 2.58 12.29 2.64
C LYS A 53 2.74 11.08 3.55
N PHE A 54 1.82 10.91 4.50
CA PHE A 54 1.83 9.76 5.39
C PHE A 54 1.44 8.48 4.64
N ALA A 55 0.40 8.54 3.80
CA ALA A 55 -0.03 7.43 2.95
C ALA A 55 1.08 7.00 1.99
N GLU A 56 1.73 7.96 1.34
CA GLU A 56 2.85 7.71 0.43
C GLU A 56 4.02 7.01 1.14
N ALA A 57 4.47 7.55 2.28
CA ALA A 57 5.58 6.97 3.03
C ALA A 57 5.27 5.56 3.54
N LEU A 58 4.07 5.33 4.06
CA LEU A 58 3.65 4.02 4.55
C LEU A 58 3.51 3.01 3.41
N LEU A 59 2.97 3.44 2.27
CA LEU A 59 2.82 2.60 1.08
C LEU A 59 4.19 2.14 0.57
N PHE A 60 5.16 3.05 0.45
CA PHE A 60 6.54 2.71 0.08
C PHE A 60 7.20 1.75 1.06
N ALA A 61 7.01 1.97 2.37
CA ALA A 61 7.57 1.08 3.38
C ALA A 61 7.03 -0.35 3.26
N VAL A 62 5.73 -0.49 2.98
CA VAL A 62 5.05 -1.78 2.83
C VAL A 62 5.42 -2.49 1.53
N THR A 63 5.46 -1.79 0.40
CA THR A 63 5.86 -2.41 -0.88
C THR A 63 7.32 -2.87 -0.83
N ALA A 64 8.21 -2.11 -0.18
CA ALA A 64 9.58 -2.53 0.06
C ALA A 64 9.68 -3.76 0.98
N GLU A 65 8.80 -3.89 1.98
CA GLU A 65 8.76 -5.09 2.83
C GLU A 65 8.30 -6.32 2.05
N ILE A 66 7.28 -6.18 1.19
CA ILE A 66 6.81 -7.26 0.32
C ILE A 66 7.95 -7.74 -0.61
N ASP A 67 8.67 -6.81 -1.25
CA ASP A 67 9.86 -7.12 -2.07
C ASP A 67 10.95 -7.85 -1.27
N ARG A 68 11.22 -7.44 -0.03
CA ARG A 68 12.17 -8.15 0.84
C ARG A 68 11.74 -9.57 1.17
N LYS A 69 10.44 -9.82 1.36
CA LYS A 69 9.91 -11.15 1.72
C LYS A 69 9.79 -12.10 0.54
N ALA A 70 9.67 -11.58 -0.68
CA ALA A 70 9.59 -12.37 -1.90
C ALA A 70 10.96 -12.85 -2.42
N LYS A 71 12.06 -12.24 -1.95
CA LYS A 71 13.45 -12.60 -2.29
C LYS A 71 13.94 -13.84 -1.53
#